data_AF-A0A3S4KYV5-F1
#
_entry.id   AF-A0A3S4KYV5-F1
#
_cell.length_a   1.000
_cell.length_b   1.000
_cell.length_c   1.000
_cell.angle_alpha   90.00
_cell.angle_beta   90.00
_cell.angle_gamma   90.00
#
_symmetry.space_group_name_H-M   'P 1'
#
loop_
_entity.id
_entity.type
_entity.pdbx_description
1 polymer ?
#
loop_
_entity_poly.entity_id
_entity_poly.type
_entity_poly.pdbx_seq_one_letter_code
_entity_poly.pdbx_strand_id
1 'polypeptide(L)'
;MTNKTKSYKGVIKTYDELPDEIKKFFRYAPNLIKAYPFEVVIAYLFIKIEEAQNRALYGGIIKLHKADTGVTKNIIEYEHLTREGFKNLYRNIFGKALPNHIVKKLEFAEKVRDKTIHGKDVSDSDLRKAICNCFSYAESMNTEIDKIAKFKPFGSMQGFKGRATPTMTTKTTQWLLKGFGFSVRR
;
A
#
# COMPACT_ATOMS: atom_id res chain seq x y z
N MET A 1 -11.31 -11.89 25.89
CA MET A 1 -10.77 -11.43 24.59
C MET A 1 -10.05 -12.59 23.90
N THR A 2 -10.75 -13.36 23.08
CA THR A 2 -10.28 -14.64 22.54
C THR A 2 -9.52 -14.46 21.22
N ASN A 3 -8.27 -14.90 21.25
CA ASN A 3 -7.27 -14.87 20.19
C ASN A 3 -7.72 -15.73 18.99
N LYS A 4 -8.29 -15.11 17.94
CA LYS A 4 -8.95 -15.77 16.78
C LYS A 4 -8.00 -16.41 15.75
N THR A 5 -6.68 -16.26 15.87
CA THR A 5 -5.69 -16.69 14.85
C THR A 5 -4.92 -17.97 15.21
N LYS A 6 -5.63 -19.02 15.65
CA LYS A 6 -5.00 -20.34 15.91
C LYS A 6 -4.79 -21.22 14.66
N SER A 7 -5.42 -20.91 13.52
CA SER A 7 -5.32 -21.73 12.29
C SER A 7 -5.45 -20.89 11.02
N TYR A 8 -5.09 -21.46 9.86
CA TYR A 8 -5.27 -20.83 8.55
C TYR A 8 -6.74 -20.41 8.30
N LYS A 9 -7.71 -21.13 8.87
CA LYS A 9 -9.15 -20.78 8.79
C LYS A 9 -9.46 -19.42 9.39
N GLY A 10 -8.76 -19.04 10.47
CA GLY A 10 -8.90 -17.71 11.08
C GLY A 10 -8.42 -16.61 10.15
N VAL A 11 -7.34 -16.84 9.40
CA VAL A 11 -6.81 -15.89 8.42
C VAL A 11 -7.76 -15.74 7.23
N ILE A 12 -8.30 -16.85 6.72
CA ILE A 12 -9.31 -16.83 5.65
C ILE A 12 -10.54 -16.05 6.08
N LYS A 13 -11.03 -16.26 7.31
CA LYS A 13 -12.16 -15.49 7.85
C LYS A 13 -11.88 -13.98 7.86
N THR A 14 -10.68 -13.57 8.29
CA THR A 14 -10.29 -12.15 8.23
C THR A 14 -10.29 -11.61 6.81
N TYR A 15 -9.87 -12.42 5.83
CA TYR A 15 -9.92 -12.04 4.41
C TYR A 15 -11.36 -11.89 3.92
N ASP A 16 -12.25 -12.83 4.27
CA ASP A 16 -13.65 -12.84 3.82
C ASP A 16 -14.43 -11.62 4.33
N GLU A 17 -14.06 -11.12 5.52
CA GLU A 17 -14.60 -9.91 6.14
C GLU A 17 -14.15 -8.60 5.44
N LEU A 18 -13.18 -8.65 4.50
CA LEU A 18 -12.69 -7.47 3.80
C LEU A 18 -13.69 -6.94 2.76
N PRO A 19 -13.67 -5.62 2.48
CA PRO A 19 -14.37 -5.05 1.34
C PRO A 19 -14.01 -5.73 0.01
N ASP A 20 -14.99 -5.87 -0.89
CA ASP A 20 -14.83 -6.58 -2.18
C ASP A 20 -13.68 -6.06 -3.04
N GLU A 21 -13.47 -4.74 -3.03
CA GLU A 21 -12.38 -4.10 -3.75
C GLU A 21 -11.00 -4.57 -3.25
N ILE A 22 -10.84 -4.73 -1.93
CA ILE A 22 -9.60 -5.21 -1.29
C ILE A 22 -9.45 -6.72 -1.53
N LYS A 23 -10.54 -7.49 -1.44
CA LYS A 23 -10.52 -8.92 -1.79
C LYS A 23 -10.07 -9.13 -3.23
N LYS A 24 -10.60 -8.34 -4.17
CA LYS A 24 -10.20 -8.38 -5.58
C LYS A 24 -8.73 -8.02 -5.79
N PHE A 25 -8.22 -7.05 -5.03
CA PHE A 25 -6.81 -6.67 -5.06
C PHE A 25 -5.89 -7.80 -4.57
N PHE A 26 -6.30 -8.49 -3.50
CA PHE A 26 -5.61 -9.67 -2.94
C PHE A 26 -6.20 -11.00 -3.42
N ARG A 27 -6.71 -11.09 -4.65
CA ARG A 27 -7.49 -12.25 -5.14
C ARG A 27 -6.82 -13.62 -4.98
N TYR A 28 -5.49 -13.68 -4.96
CA TYR A 28 -4.75 -14.94 -4.82
C TYR A 28 -4.50 -15.34 -3.37
N ALA A 29 -4.70 -14.44 -2.39
CA ALA A 29 -4.39 -14.70 -0.99
C ALA A 29 -5.11 -15.94 -0.43
N PRO A 30 -6.42 -16.18 -0.69
CA PRO A 30 -7.10 -17.35 -0.13
C PRO A 30 -6.51 -18.68 -0.60
N ASN A 31 -6.13 -18.77 -1.87
CA ASN A 31 -5.53 -19.98 -2.43
C ASN A 31 -4.11 -20.16 -1.90
N LEU A 32 -3.33 -19.07 -1.81
CA LEU A 32 -1.98 -19.12 -1.25
C LEU A 32 -1.99 -19.55 0.22
N ILE A 33 -2.91 -19.04 1.03
CA ILE A 33 -3.06 -19.39 2.45
C ILE A 33 -3.38 -20.88 2.66
N LYS A 34 -4.10 -21.51 1.72
CA LYS A 34 -4.49 -22.92 1.82
C LYS A 34 -3.41 -23.86 1.31
N ALA A 35 -2.65 -23.45 0.29
CA ALA A 35 -1.77 -24.34 -0.46
C ALA A 35 -0.28 -24.16 -0.16
N TYR A 36 0.14 -23.04 0.44
CA TYR A 36 1.55 -22.70 0.63
C TYR A 36 1.86 -22.28 2.07
N PRO A 37 3.15 -22.35 2.48
CA PRO A 37 3.61 -21.78 3.74
C PRO A 37 3.28 -20.28 3.86
N PHE A 38 3.05 -19.80 5.09
CA PHE A 38 2.62 -18.42 5.32
C PHE A 38 3.68 -17.39 4.90
N GLU A 39 4.95 -17.78 4.83
CA GLU A 39 6.06 -17.00 4.31
C GLU A 39 5.82 -16.57 2.85
N VAL A 40 5.33 -17.50 2.02
CA VAL A 40 4.99 -17.25 0.61
C VAL A 40 3.81 -16.27 0.53
N VAL A 41 2.82 -16.43 1.41
CA VAL A 41 1.67 -15.52 1.50
C VAL A 41 2.15 -14.11 1.87
N ILE A 42 3.03 -13.98 2.86
CA ILE A 42 3.57 -12.69 3.30
C ILE A 42 4.33 -12.02 2.16
N ALA A 43 5.20 -12.74 1.45
CA ALA A 43 5.92 -12.19 0.30
C ALA A 43 4.96 -11.63 -0.76
N TYR A 44 3.92 -12.39 -1.12
CA TYR A 44 2.87 -11.93 -2.03
C TYR A 44 2.15 -10.66 -1.53
N LEU A 45 1.78 -10.63 -0.25
CA LEU A 45 1.08 -9.48 0.32
C LEU A 45 1.95 -8.22 0.33
N PHE A 46 3.26 -8.35 0.57
CA PHE A 46 4.17 -7.21 0.54
C PHE A 46 4.37 -6.66 -0.87
N ILE A 47 4.45 -7.51 -1.89
CA ILE A 47 4.43 -7.07 -3.30
C ILE A 47 3.19 -6.23 -3.58
N LYS A 48 2.03 -6.70 -3.09
CA LYS A 48 0.75 -6.01 -3.27
C LYS A 48 0.63 -4.72 -2.45
N ILE A 49 1.19 -4.68 -1.25
CA ILE A 49 1.24 -3.45 -0.44
C ILE A 49 2.10 -2.39 -1.12
N GLU A 50 3.26 -2.74 -1.66
CA GLU A 50 4.12 -1.82 -2.38
C GLU A 50 3.44 -1.30 -3.65
N GLU A 51 2.76 -2.18 -4.40
CA GLU A 51 1.92 -1.79 -5.54
C GLU A 51 0.85 -0.75 -5.13
N ALA A 52 0.17 -0.96 -4.01
CA ALA A 52 -0.84 -0.01 -3.51
C ALA A 52 -0.22 1.29 -2.99
N GLN A 53 0.96 1.26 -2.37
CA GLN A 53 1.69 2.45 -1.95
C GLN A 53 2.09 3.31 -3.15
N ASN A 54 2.59 2.71 -4.22
CA ASN A 54 2.86 3.41 -5.48
C ASN A 54 1.59 4.03 -6.08
N ARG A 55 0.47 3.27 -6.10
CA ARG A 55 -0.83 3.79 -6.52
C ARG A 55 -1.32 4.96 -5.66
N ALA A 56 -1.04 4.94 -4.36
CA ALA A 56 -1.38 6.03 -3.46
C ALA A 56 -0.59 7.30 -3.78
N LEU A 57 0.73 7.21 -3.96
CA LEU A 57 1.56 8.35 -4.33
C LEU A 57 1.13 8.92 -5.68
N TYR A 58 0.99 8.06 -6.71
CA TYR A 58 0.53 8.42 -8.04
C TYR A 58 -0.84 9.12 -8.00
N GLY A 59 -1.79 8.49 -7.32
CA GLY A 59 -3.14 9.01 -7.19
C GLY A 59 -3.17 10.36 -6.47
N GLY A 60 -2.41 10.51 -5.38
CA GLY A 60 -2.31 11.75 -4.62
C GLY A 60 -1.73 12.90 -5.46
N ILE A 61 -0.64 12.64 -6.19
CA ILE A 61 0.00 13.63 -7.07
C ILE A 61 -0.98 14.14 -8.13
N ILE A 62 -1.67 13.24 -8.83
CA ILE A 62 -2.57 13.63 -9.91
C ILE A 62 -3.84 14.29 -9.36
N LYS A 63 -4.41 13.74 -8.29
CA LYS A 63 -5.70 14.16 -7.77
C LYS A 63 -5.62 15.48 -7.01
N LEU A 64 -4.57 15.67 -6.21
CA LEU A 64 -4.41 16.86 -5.37
C LEU A 64 -3.64 17.97 -6.08
N HIS A 65 -2.67 17.62 -6.93
CA HIS A 65 -1.73 18.59 -7.51
C HIS A 65 -1.84 18.73 -9.04
N LYS A 66 -2.75 17.99 -9.69
CA LYS A 66 -3.04 18.09 -11.14
C LYS A 66 -1.79 17.93 -12.02
N ALA A 67 -0.84 17.13 -11.56
CA ALA A 67 0.39 16.86 -12.29
C ALA A 67 0.13 16.15 -13.63
N ASP A 68 1.08 16.27 -14.55
CA ASP A 68 1.09 15.48 -15.79
C ASP A 68 1.19 13.98 -15.47
N THR A 69 0.31 13.18 -16.08
CA THR A 69 0.19 11.76 -15.77
C THR A 69 1.34 10.92 -16.32
N GLY A 70 1.90 11.31 -17.47
CA GLY A 70 2.99 10.58 -18.12
C GLY A 70 4.30 10.78 -17.35
N VAL A 71 4.64 12.03 -17.04
CA VAL A 71 5.81 12.39 -16.24
C VAL A 71 5.73 11.77 -14.84
N THR A 72 4.56 11.88 -14.19
CA THR A 72 4.35 11.31 -12.84
C THR A 72 4.54 9.79 -12.85
N LYS A 73 3.96 9.09 -13.83
CA LYS A 73 4.09 7.65 -13.95
C LYS A 73 5.56 7.23 -14.08
N ASN A 74 6.28 7.85 -15.02
CA ASN A 74 7.69 7.52 -15.25
C ASN A 74 8.53 7.73 -13.97
N ILE A 75 8.37 8.85 -13.27
CA ILE A 75 9.17 9.14 -12.07
C ILE A 75 8.87 8.14 -10.95
N ILE A 76 7.60 7.79 -10.71
CA ILE A 76 7.23 6.83 -9.67
C ILE A 76 7.77 5.43 -9.99
N GLU A 77 7.74 5.00 -11.27
CA GLU A 77 8.25 3.69 -11.67
C GLU A 77 9.75 3.52 -11.43
N TYR A 78 10.54 4.59 -11.51
CA TYR A 78 11.99 4.56 -11.25
C TYR A 78 12.38 4.91 -9.82
N GLU A 79 11.43 5.32 -8.97
CA GLU A 79 11.70 5.65 -7.58
C GLU A 79 11.83 4.38 -6.75
N HIS A 80 12.99 4.18 -6.12
CA HIS A 80 13.16 3.08 -5.17
C HIS A 80 12.47 3.41 -3.84
N LEU A 81 11.30 2.81 -3.63
CA LEU A 81 10.44 3.13 -2.51
C LEU A 81 10.85 2.41 -1.22
N THR A 82 11.67 3.06 -0.39
CA THR A 82 11.92 2.58 0.98
C THR A 82 10.75 2.88 1.91
N ARG A 83 10.68 2.21 3.08
CA ARG A 83 9.65 2.45 4.11
C ARG A 83 9.59 3.91 4.55
N GLU A 84 10.76 4.49 4.83
CA GLU A 84 10.87 5.90 5.22
C GLU A 84 10.61 6.83 4.04
N GLY A 85 11.09 6.47 2.85
CA GLY A 85 10.81 7.16 1.59
C GLY A 85 9.31 7.30 1.35
N PHE A 86 8.55 6.22 1.46
CA PHE A 86 7.09 6.24 1.34
C PHE A 86 6.44 7.18 2.37
N LYS A 87 6.80 7.08 3.66
CA LYS A 87 6.24 7.94 4.72
C LYS A 87 6.53 9.42 4.45
N ASN A 88 7.73 9.74 3.96
CA ASN A 88 8.14 11.10 3.60
C ASN A 88 7.36 11.63 2.39
N LEU A 89 7.33 10.86 1.29
CA LEU A 89 6.60 11.23 0.08
C LEU A 89 5.10 11.39 0.37
N TYR A 90 4.51 10.45 1.13
CA TYR A 90 3.11 10.54 1.57
C TYR A 90 2.84 11.87 2.29
N ARG A 91 3.67 12.21 3.28
CA ARG A 91 3.52 13.47 4.02
C ARG A 91 3.61 14.69 3.10
N ASN A 92 4.54 14.69 2.16
CA ASN A 92 4.75 15.81 1.25
C ASN A 92 3.59 15.97 0.26
N ILE A 93 3.04 14.86 -0.25
CA ILE A 93 1.94 14.87 -1.22
C ILE A 93 0.59 15.17 -0.55
N PHE A 94 0.30 14.54 0.58
CA PHE A 94 -1.01 14.66 1.25
C PHE A 94 -1.05 15.76 2.32
N GLY A 95 0.08 16.43 2.58
CA GLY A 95 0.19 17.54 3.54
C GLY A 95 0.12 17.11 5.02
N LYS A 96 0.06 15.81 5.30
CA LYS A 96 -0.01 15.26 6.67
C LYS A 96 0.65 13.89 6.75
N ALA A 97 1.20 13.58 7.91
CA ALA A 97 1.78 12.27 8.17
C ALA A 97 0.72 11.17 8.13
N LEU A 98 1.12 9.97 7.69
CA LEU A 98 0.24 8.79 7.77
C LEU A 98 -0.10 8.53 9.25
N PRO A 99 -1.39 8.37 9.61
CA PRO A 99 -1.77 8.17 11.00
C PRO A 99 -1.04 7.01 11.66
N ASN A 100 -0.59 7.22 12.89
CA ASN A 100 0.33 6.30 13.58
C ASN A 100 -0.28 4.89 13.79
N HIS A 101 -1.60 4.81 13.93
CA HIS A 101 -2.31 3.53 14.04
C HIS A 101 -2.26 2.70 12.75
N ILE A 102 -2.15 3.33 11.57
CA ILE A 102 -1.99 2.67 10.28
C ILE A 102 -0.54 2.19 10.14
N VAL A 103 0.42 3.05 10.48
CA VAL A 103 1.85 2.74 10.47
C VAL A 103 2.15 1.52 11.35
N LYS A 104 1.66 1.50 12.59
CA LYS A 104 1.88 0.40 13.54
C LYS A 104 1.32 -0.95 13.06
N LYS A 105 0.25 -0.97 12.26
CA LYS A 105 -0.27 -2.21 11.67
C LYS A 105 0.77 -2.85 10.76
N LEU A 106 1.37 -2.06 9.88
CA LEU A 106 2.36 -2.56 8.92
C LEU A 106 3.71 -2.85 9.57
N GLU A 107 4.16 -2.07 10.56
CA GLU A 107 5.46 -2.25 11.22
C GLU A 107 5.66 -3.65 11.82
N PHE A 108 4.61 -4.24 12.40
CA PHE A 108 4.69 -5.61 12.90
C PHE A 108 4.87 -6.62 11.77
N ALA A 109 4.09 -6.48 10.69
CA ALA A 109 4.18 -7.37 9.54
C ALA A 109 5.55 -7.24 8.83
N GLU A 110 6.09 -6.03 8.79
CA GLU A 110 7.41 -5.70 8.26
C GLU A 110 8.53 -6.43 9.02
N LYS A 111 8.49 -6.38 10.34
CA LYS A 111 9.46 -7.10 11.19
C LYS A 111 9.38 -8.61 10.99
N VAL A 112 8.18 -9.16 10.86
CA VAL A 112 7.97 -10.58 10.58
C VAL A 112 8.54 -10.95 9.22
N ARG A 113 8.22 -10.19 8.17
CA ARG A 113 8.76 -10.37 6.82
C ARG A 113 10.28 -10.32 6.80
N ASP A 114 10.88 -9.34 7.46
CA ASP A 114 12.35 -9.19 7.48
C ASP A 114 13.00 -10.43 8.13
N LYS A 115 12.46 -10.91 9.25
CA LYS A 115 12.94 -12.16 9.88
C LYS A 115 12.85 -13.34 8.91
N THR A 116 11.70 -13.52 8.26
CA THR A 116 11.47 -14.60 7.29
C THR A 116 12.45 -14.54 6.12
N ILE A 117 12.66 -13.36 5.51
CA ILE A 117 13.59 -13.19 4.38
C ILE A 117 15.04 -13.45 4.80
N HIS A 118 15.40 -13.08 6.03
CA HIS A 118 16.72 -13.35 6.60
C HIS A 118 16.90 -14.78 7.13
N GLY A 119 15.95 -15.70 6.85
CA GLY A 119 16.03 -17.11 7.24
C GLY A 119 15.97 -17.34 8.75
N LYS A 120 15.42 -16.38 9.51
CA LYS A 120 15.24 -16.53 10.97
C LYS A 120 13.91 -17.23 11.24
N ASP A 121 13.89 -18.04 12.29
CA ASP A 121 12.67 -18.70 12.74
C ASP A 121 11.61 -17.67 13.17
N VAL A 122 10.41 -17.85 12.65
CA VAL A 122 9.23 -17.07 12.99
C VAL A 122 8.11 -18.03 13.36
N SER A 123 7.41 -17.72 14.45
CA SER A 123 6.27 -18.55 14.84
C SER A 123 5.14 -18.45 13.82
N ASP A 124 4.49 -19.57 13.59
CA ASP A 124 3.29 -19.69 12.78
C ASP A 124 2.18 -18.71 13.19
N SER A 125 2.10 -18.42 14.50
CA SER A 125 1.19 -17.42 15.07
C SER A 125 1.54 -16.00 14.63
N ASP A 126 2.82 -15.65 14.61
CA ASP A 126 3.29 -14.33 14.18
C ASP A 126 3.08 -14.14 12.67
N LEU A 127 3.32 -15.19 11.87
CA LEU A 127 3.05 -15.16 10.43
C LEU A 127 1.56 -14.90 10.14
N ARG A 128 0.66 -15.63 10.79
CA ARG A 128 -0.79 -15.40 10.67
C ARG A 128 -1.19 -13.98 11.11
N LYS A 129 -0.62 -13.49 12.21
CA LYS A 129 -0.89 -12.13 12.70
C LYS A 129 -0.37 -11.07 11.72
N ALA A 130 0.80 -11.27 11.13
CA ALA A 130 1.36 -10.38 10.10
C ALA A 130 0.45 -10.31 8.88
N ILE A 131 -0.07 -11.45 8.41
CA ILE A 131 -1.03 -11.51 7.29
C ILE A 131 -2.30 -10.71 7.62
N CYS A 132 -2.90 -10.93 8.79
CA CYS A 132 -4.08 -10.17 9.21
C CYS A 132 -3.80 -8.66 9.33
N ASN A 133 -2.61 -8.28 9.77
CA ASN A 133 -2.18 -6.90 9.84
C ASN A 133 -2.02 -6.26 8.45
N CYS A 134 -1.55 -7.00 7.44
CA CYS A 134 -1.52 -6.54 6.05
C CYS A 134 -2.92 -6.21 5.53
N PHE A 135 -3.90 -7.07 5.81
CA PHE A 135 -5.31 -6.82 5.46
C PHE A 135 -5.88 -5.58 6.17
N SER A 136 -5.62 -5.48 7.48
CA SER A 136 -6.05 -4.35 8.30
C SER A 136 -5.40 -3.02 7.86
N TYR A 137 -4.14 -3.08 7.40
CA TYR A 137 -3.44 -1.93 6.82
C TYR A 137 -4.12 -1.48 5.53
N ALA A 138 -4.43 -2.41 4.63
CA ALA A 138 -5.08 -2.10 3.35
C ALA A 138 -6.42 -1.36 3.54
N GLU A 139 -7.26 -1.85 4.45
CA GLU A 139 -8.55 -1.21 4.77
C GLU A 139 -8.38 0.19 5.35
N SER A 140 -7.45 0.34 6.31
CA SER A 140 -7.22 1.64 6.95
C SER A 140 -6.62 2.66 5.99
N MET A 141 -5.74 2.20 5.10
CA MET A 141 -5.10 3.06 4.11
C MET A 141 -6.09 3.49 3.02
N ASN A 142 -6.95 2.58 2.53
CA ASN A 142 -8.08 2.96 1.67
C ASN A 142 -8.98 4.01 2.33
N THR A 143 -9.33 3.79 3.60
CA THR A 143 -10.19 4.72 4.36
C THR A 143 -9.55 6.09 4.51
N GLU A 144 -8.25 6.16 4.84
CA GLU A 144 -7.54 7.43 5.00
C GLU A 144 -7.43 8.20 3.67
N ILE A 145 -7.05 7.53 2.59
CA ILE A 145 -6.88 8.18 1.28
C ILE A 145 -8.23 8.57 0.67
N ASP A 146 -9.27 7.76 0.82
CA ASP A 146 -10.60 8.11 0.33
C ASP A 146 -11.14 9.38 1.01
N LYS A 147 -10.88 9.53 2.31
CA LYS A 147 -11.24 10.76 3.05
C LYS A 147 -10.55 11.99 2.47
N ILE A 148 -9.28 11.88 2.07
CA ILE A 148 -8.47 13.03 1.62
C ILE A 148 -8.69 13.34 0.13
N ALA A 149 -8.66 12.31 -0.70
CA ALA A 149 -8.51 12.44 -2.15
C ALA A 149 -9.58 11.66 -2.94
N LYS A 150 -10.54 11.00 -2.28
CA LYS A 150 -11.68 10.32 -2.91
C LYS A 150 -11.28 9.23 -3.90
N PHE A 151 -10.22 8.49 -3.59
CA PHE A 151 -9.84 7.28 -4.30
C PHE A 151 -9.27 6.25 -3.33
N LYS A 152 -9.20 4.99 -3.79
CA LYS A 152 -8.79 3.85 -2.98
C LYS A 152 -7.66 3.07 -3.65
N PRO A 153 -6.42 3.09 -3.15
CA PRO A 153 -5.27 2.45 -3.81
C PRO A 153 -5.32 0.93 -3.83
N PHE A 154 -5.95 0.30 -2.84
CA PHE A 154 -6.25 -1.15 -2.85
C PHE A 154 -7.55 -1.47 -3.62
N GLY A 155 -8.11 -0.50 -4.35
CA GLY A 155 -9.30 -0.67 -5.17
C GLY A 155 -9.02 -0.44 -6.66
N SER A 156 -10.08 -0.09 -7.40
CA SER A 156 -9.96 0.35 -8.78
C SER A 156 -9.45 1.78 -8.85
N MET A 157 -8.41 2.01 -9.65
CA MET A 157 -7.94 3.35 -10.00
C MET A 157 -8.65 3.90 -11.25
N GLN A 158 -9.64 3.21 -11.81
CA GLN A 158 -10.38 3.71 -12.98
C GLN A 158 -11.22 4.92 -12.60
N GLY A 159 -11.21 5.95 -13.45
CA GLY A 159 -12.02 7.17 -13.26
C GLY A 159 -11.59 8.07 -12.09
N PHE A 160 -10.52 7.73 -11.35
CA PHE A 160 -10.15 8.45 -10.12
C PHE A 160 -9.87 9.95 -10.34
N LYS A 161 -9.38 10.33 -11.53
CA LYS A 161 -9.11 11.72 -11.92
C LYS A 161 -10.38 12.57 -11.94
N GLY A 162 -11.56 11.98 -12.20
CA GLY A 162 -12.81 12.72 -12.42
C GLY A 162 -12.82 13.47 -13.75
N ARG A 163 -13.64 14.52 -13.86
CA ARG A 163 -13.75 15.37 -15.08
C ARG A 163 -12.37 15.95 -15.43
N ALA A 164 -12.06 15.97 -16.73
CA ALA A 164 -10.77 16.44 -17.25
C ALA A 164 -10.48 17.89 -16.83
N THR A 165 -9.75 18.05 -15.73
CA THR A 165 -9.15 19.32 -15.34
C THR A 165 -7.80 19.45 -16.07
N PRO A 166 -7.44 20.66 -16.54
CA PRO A 166 -6.14 20.90 -17.14
C PRO A 166 -5.03 20.46 -16.19
N THR A 167 -4.13 19.61 -16.69
CA THR A 167 -2.93 19.23 -15.95
C THR A 167 -1.85 20.28 -16.14
N MET A 168 -0.94 20.36 -15.17
CA MET A 168 0.24 21.20 -15.29
C MET A 168 1.11 20.75 -16.48
N THR A 169 1.97 21.66 -16.97
CA THR A 169 2.96 21.29 -17.97
C THR A 169 3.94 20.24 -17.43
N THR A 170 4.60 19.51 -18.35
CA THR A 170 5.61 18.50 -18.01
C THR A 170 6.76 19.09 -17.18
N LYS A 171 7.27 20.26 -17.57
CA LYS A 171 8.34 20.97 -16.84
C LYS A 171 7.92 21.35 -15.43
N THR A 172 6.72 21.92 -15.26
CA THR A 172 6.24 22.27 -13.92
C THR A 172 6.00 21.03 -13.06
N THR A 173 5.53 19.94 -13.66
CA THR A 173 5.38 18.64 -13.00
C THR A 173 6.72 18.10 -12.49
N GLN A 174 7.80 18.21 -13.27
CA GLN A 174 9.14 17.80 -12.82
C GLN A 174 9.60 18.61 -11.59
N TRP A 175 9.40 19.93 -11.59
CA TRP A 175 9.73 20.78 -10.44
C TRP A 175 8.90 20.44 -9.21
N LEU A 176 7.60 20.20 -9.39
CA LEU A 176 6.69 19.76 -8.33
C LEU A 176 7.18 18.45 -7.69
N LEU A 177 7.45 17.44 -8.51
CA LEU A 177 7.89 16.12 -8.04
C LEU A 177 9.25 16.19 -7.34
N LYS A 178 10.17 17.00 -7.87
CA LYS A 178 11.44 17.29 -7.18
C LYS A 178 11.20 17.95 -5.82
N GLY A 179 10.26 18.90 -5.74
CA GLY A 179 9.85 19.55 -4.50
C GLY A 179 9.25 18.59 -3.46
N PHE A 180 8.54 17.55 -3.91
CA PHE A 180 8.07 16.47 -3.01
C PHE A 180 9.18 15.52 -2.57
N GLY A 181 10.37 15.59 -3.17
CA GLY A 181 11.52 14.76 -2.81
C GLY A 181 11.71 13.53 -3.70
N PHE A 182 11.08 13.47 -4.88
CA PHE A 182 11.39 12.43 -5.86
C PHE A 182 12.75 12.65 -6.52
N SER A 183 13.41 11.55 -6.88
CA SER A 183 14.67 11.51 -7.61
C SER A 183 14.44 11.79 -9.10
N VAL A 184 14.14 13.04 -9.44
CA VAL A 184 13.94 13.46 -10.84
C VAL A 184 15.30 13.58 -11.53
N ARG A 185 15.69 12.56 -12.30
CA ARG A 185 16.87 12.65 -13.18
C ARG A 185 16.61 13.68 -14.28
N ARG A 186 17.62 14.50 -14.57
CA ARG A 186 17.58 15.50 -15.65
C ARG A 186 17.55 14.83 -17.01
#